data_AF-A0A9W4VZM8-F1
#
_entry.id   AF-A0A9W4VZM8-F1
#
_cell.length_a   1.000
_cell.length_b   1.000
_cell.length_c   1.000
_cell.angle_alpha   90.00
_cell.angle_beta   90.00
_cell.angle_gamma   90.00
#
_symmetry.space_group_name_H-M   'P 1'
#
loop_
_entity.id
_entity.type
_entity.pdbx_description
1 polymer ?
#
loop_
_entity_poly.entity_id
_entity_poly.type
_entity_poly.pdbx_seq_one_letter_code
_entity_poly.pdbx_strand_id
1 'polypeptide(L)'
;MIILWSTMSSLQRLVACLMSLVLLAAPAALAAGYERVSIPMDDGHLDGVFYRPAGPGPFPAVVALHGCGGLWREHGKLSVRHTDWGERLAAAGFAVLMPDSYGSRGLGSQCGVKDLTVRAGRERVADASAARIWLQQRGDIKPGMISLLGWSGGGSTVLAAIRRERMPADGRPDFKRAIAFYPACRVQSESPSFSARMPLLILMGDADDWTPAAPCSYLAKAAQARGEQVGIVLYPGALHDFDHPRLEVKERENIAYSASGTGKVTVGTNMAAREDALKRVNAFLNPP
;
A
#
# COMPACT_ATOMS: atom_id res chain seq x y z
N MET A 1 -14.54 1.27 -89.22
CA MET A 1 -14.89 -0.14 -89.43
C MET A 1 -13.71 -1.00 -88.97
N ILE A 2 -13.87 -1.64 -87.80
CA ILE A 2 -13.46 -3.03 -87.46
C ILE A 2 -11.93 -3.30 -87.46
N ILE A 3 -11.23 -3.32 -86.31
CA ILE A 3 -11.13 -4.37 -85.24
C ILE A 3 -10.48 -5.66 -85.81
N LEU A 4 -9.35 -6.18 -85.30
CA LEU A 4 -9.17 -7.27 -84.31
C LEU A 4 -7.70 -7.73 -84.46
N TRP A 5 -6.95 -8.35 -83.54
CA TRP A 5 -6.90 -8.58 -82.09
C TRP A 5 -5.80 -9.67 -81.88
N SER A 6 -5.39 -9.85 -80.62
CA SER A 6 -4.64 -11.01 -80.07
C SER A 6 -3.12 -11.03 -80.32
N THR A 7 -2.24 -11.27 -79.34
CA THR A 7 -2.38 -11.92 -78.01
C THR A 7 -1.19 -11.59 -77.09
N MET A 8 -1.49 -11.46 -75.78
CA MET A 8 -0.68 -11.89 -74.61
C MET A 8 0.66 -11.17 -74.32
N SER A 9 1.04 -10.91 -73.06
CA SER A 9 0.37 -11.06 -71.77
C SER A 9 1.10 -10.23 -70.72
N SER A 10 0.31 -9.68 -69.82
CA SER A 10 0.60 -9.02 -68.56
C SER A 10 1.53 -9.81 -67.62
N LEU A 11 2.85 -9.68 -67.78
CA LEU A 11 3.85 -10.30 -66.88
C LEU A 11 4.79 -9.29 -66.19
N GLN A 12 4.34 -8.05 -65.94
CA GLN A 12 5.16 -7.03 -65.25
C GLN A 12 4.42 -6.18 -64.20
N ARG A 13 3.24 -6.60 -63.71
CA ARG A 13 2.54 -5.88 -62.64
C ARG A 13 1.85 -6.85 -61.69
N LEU A 14 2.55 -7.32 -60.66
CA LEU A 14 2.02 -7.80 -59.35
C LEU A 14 3.07 -8.65 -58.62
N VAL A 15 4.07 -8.00 -58.02
CA VAL A 15 4.76 -8.55 -56.82
C VAL A 15 4.93 -7.38 -55.85
N ALA A 16 3.80 -6.92 -55.32
CA ALA A 16 3.72 -5.97 -54.22
C ALA A 16 2.59 -6.45 -53.31
N CYS A 17 2.82 -7.55 -52.60
CA CYS A 17 1.90 -8.03 -51.58
C CYS A 17 2.61 -8.92 -50.58
N LEU A 18 2.50 -8.53 -49.31
CA LEU A 18 2.79 -9.27 -48.09
C LEU A 18 4.28 -9.53 -47.75
N MET A 19 5.00 -8.45 -47.42
CA MET A 19 5.87 -8.53 -46.24
C MET A 19 5.00 -8.28 -45.02
N SER A 20 4.53 -9.36 -44.42
CA SER A 20 3.88 -9.35 -43.11
C SER A 20 4.87 -8.78 -42.10
N LEU A 21 4.68 -7.51 -41.74
CA LEU A 21 5.33 -6.91 -40.60
C LEU A 21 4.71 -7.55 -39.35
N VAL A 22 5.18 -8.73 -38.98
CA VAL A 22 4.94 -9.26 -37.63
C VAL A 22 5.75 -8.38 -36.71
N LEU A 23 5.14 -7.30 -36.20
CA LEU A 23 5.62 -6.67 -34.98
C LEU A 23 5.51 -7.74 -33.88
N LEU A 24 6.59 -8.47 -33.66
CA LEU A 24 6.85 -9.09 -32.38
C LEU A 24 6.94 -7.94 -31.38
N ALA A 25 5.81 -7.57 -30.79
CA ALA A 25 5.80 -6.86 -29.53
C ALA A 25 6.50 -7.79 -28.54
N ALA A 26 7.82 -7.59 -28.39
CA ALA A 26 8.54 -8.21 -27.30
C ALA A 26 7.77 -7.85 -26.02
N PRO A 27 7.33 -8.82 -25.20
CA PRO A 27 6.89 -8.46 -23.88
C PRO A 27 8.11 -7.80 -23.25
N ALA A 28 8.01 -6.51 -22.92
CA ALA A 28 8.98 -5.89 -22.05
C ALA A 28 9.04 -6.80 -20.82
N ALA A 29 10.13 -7.56 -20.69
CA ALA A 29 10.39 -8.34 -19.52
C ALA A 29 10.43 -7.31 -18.39
N LEU A 30 9.33 -7.23 -17.62
CA LEU A 30 9.19 -6.31 -16.51
C LEU A 30 10.34 -6.65 -15.56
N ALA A 31 11.33 -5.77 -15.48
CA ALA A 31 12.39 -5.90 -14.52
C ALA A 31 11.75 -5.96 -13.13
N ALA A 32 12.06 -7.02 -12.37
CA ALA A 32 11.68 -7.11 -10.97
C ALA A 32 12.14 -5.84 -10.25
N GLY A 33 11.19 -5.10 -9.68
CA GLY A 33 11.45 -3.80 -9.06
C GLY A 33 10.22 -2.92 -8.97
N TYR A 34 10.43 -1.67 -8.59
CA TYR A 34 9.38 -0.64 -8.53
C TYR A 34 9.66 0.50 -9.50
N GLU A 35 8.59 1.10 -9.99
CA GLU A 35 8.60 2.37 -10.70
C GLU A 35 8.48 3.50 -9.67
N ARG A 36 9.20 4.61 -9.85
CA ARG A 36 8.88 5.85 -9.14
C ARG A 36 7.75 6.54 -9.89
N VAL A 37 6.73 6.97 -9.17
CA VAL A 37 5.55 7.64 -9.72
C VAL A 37 5.32 8.96 -9.02
N SER A 38 4.70 9.90 -9.72
CA SER A 38 4.29 11.19 -9.16
C SER A 38 2.80 11.38 -9.44
N ILE A 39 2.02 11.60 -8.39
CA ILE A 39 0.56 11.71 -8.43
C ILE A 39 0.21 13.20 -8.30
N PRO A 40 -0.41 13.82 -9.32
CA PRO A 40 -0.84 15.20 -9.22
C PRO A 40 -1.83 15.40 -8.07
N MET A 41 -1.65 16.48 -7.32
CA MET A 41 -2.57 16.97 -6.28
C MET A 41 -2.82 18.46 -6.49
N ASP A 42 -3.92 18.98 -5.94
CA ASP A 42 -4.27 20.41 -6.08
C ASP A 42 -3.12 21.35 -5.64
N ASP A 43 -2.43 20.99 -4.54
CA ASP A 43 -1.32 21.75 -3.97
C ASP A 43 0.07 21.11 -4.23
N GLY A 44 0.27 20.47 -5.40
CA GLY A 44 1.56 19.95 -5.83
C GLY A 44 1.50 18.51 -6.31
N HIS A 45 2.33 17.64 -5.74
CA HIS A 45 2.35 16.23 -6.10
C HIS A 45 2.60 15.33 -4.88
N LEU A 46 2.18 14.08 -5.02
CA LEU A 46 2.48 12.99 -4.11
C LEU A 46 3.32 11.97 -4.87
N ASP A 47 4.60 11.94 -4.57
CA ASP A 47 5.50 10.91 -5.07
C ASP A 47 5.22 9.57 -4.40
N GLY A 48 5.71 8.51 -5.03
CA GLY A 48 5.63 7.18 -4.47
C GLY A 48 6.39 6.15 -5.29
N VAL A 49 6.25 4.90 -4.87
CA VAL A 49 6.73 3.74 -5.62
C VAL A 49 5.58 2.84 -6.02
N PHE A 50 5.62 2.32 -7.24
CA PHE A 50 4.61 1.47 -7.81
C PHE A 50 5.23 0.12 -8.23
N TYR A 51 4.71 -0.97 -7.68
CA TYR A 51 5.03 -2.32 -8.11
C TYR A 51 3.91 -2.83 -9.01
N ARG A 52 4.27 -3.23 -10.23
CA ARG A 52 3.37 -3.84 -11.19
C ARG A 52 3.50 -5.37 -11.13
N PRO A 53 2.40 -6.14 -10.99
CA PRO A 53 2.44 -7.59 -11.10
C PRO A 53 2.73 -8.04 -12.53
N ALA A 54 3.26 -9.25 -12.66
CA ALA A 54 3.37 -9.89 -13.97
C ALA A 54 1.98 -10.24 -14.54
N GLY A 55 1.84 -10.19 -15.87
CA GLY A 55 0.63 -10.59 -16.58
C GLY A 55 -0.12 -9.42 -17.23
N PRO A 56 -1.28 -9.71 -17.86
CA PRO A 56 -2.01 -8.73 -18.66
C PRO A 56 -2.86 -7.74 -17.83
N GLY A 57 -3.18 -8.06 -16.57
CA GLY A 57 -4.13 -7.30 -15.77
C GLY A 57 -5.60 -7.45 -16.25
N PRO A 58 -6.52 -6.58 -15.80
CA PRO A 58 -6.32 -5.57 -14.76
C PRO A 58 -6.09 -6.23 -13.38
N PHE A 59 -5.33 -5.58 -12.51
CA PHE A 59 -4.93 -6.14 -11.22
C PHE A 59 -5.77 -5.60 -10.06
N PRO A 60 -6.07 -6.40 -9.02
CA PRO A 60 -6.37 -5.82 -7.72
C PRO A 60 -5.15 -5.03 -7.22
N ALA A 61 -5.37 -4.05 -6.34
CA ALA A 61 -4.29 -3.19 -5.87
C ALA A 61 -4.27 -3.00 -4.35
N VAL A 62 -3.12 -2.58 -3.84
CA VAL A 62 -2.89 -2.22 -2.43
C VAL A 62 -2.24 -0.84 -2.39
N VAL A 63 -2.87 0.11 -1.70
CA VAL A 63 -2.20 1.34 -1.24
C VAL A 63 -1.55 1.04 0.10
N ALA A 64 -0.22 1.15 0.19
CA ALA A 64 0.58 0.73 1.34
C ALA A 64 1.35 1.91 1.97
N LEU A 65 0.89 2.35 3.15
CA LEU A 65 1.33 3.58 3.81
C LEU A 65 2.50 3.34 4.78
N HIS A 66 3.61 4.07 4.60
CA HIS A 66 4.78 3.96 5.47
C HIS A 66 4.54 4.39 6.93
N GLY A 67 5.38 3.95 7.85
CA GLY A 67 5.41 4.44 9.23
C GLY A 67 6.04 5.82 9.37
N CYS A 68 6.33 6.26 10.60
CA CYS A 68 6.98 7.56 10.85
C CYS A 68 8.38 7.69 10.22
N GLY A 69 9.01 6.58 9.83
CA GLY A 69 10.31 6.55 9.17
C GLY A 69 10.35 7.09 7.74
N GLY A 70 9.20 7.18 7.06
CA GLY A 70 9.18 7.41 5.60
C GLY A 70 9.43 6.13 4.79
N LEU A 71 9.49 6.26 3.46
CA LEU A 71 9.79 5.14 2.55
C LEU A 71 11.28 4.85 2.41
N TRP A 72 12.09 5.91 2.46
CA TRP A 72 13.48 5.86 2.01
C TRP A 72 14.46 5.63 3.15
N ARG A 73 15.55 4.96 2.80
CA ARG A 73 16.82 4.93 3.53
C ARG A 73 17.77 5.95 2.91
N GLU A 74 18.99 5.99 3.44
CA GLU A 74 20.10 6.74 2.86
C GLU A 74 20.24 6.48 1.35
N HIS A 75 20.67 7.52 0.64
CA HIS A 75 20.85 7.51 -0.82
C HIS A 75 19.57 7.20 -1.62
N GLY A 76 18.38 7.43 -1.05
CA GLY A 76 17.11 7.32 -1.77
C GLY A 76 16.72 5.88 -2.12
N LYS A 77 17.31 4.88 -1.43
CA LYS A 77 16.94 3.47 -1.57
C LYS A 77 15.69 3.18 -0.75
N LEU A 78 14.75 2.43 -1.30
CA LEU A 78 13.57 2.02 -0.56
C LEU A 78 13.95 1.18 0.68
N SER A 79 13.22 1.33 1.79
CA SER A 79 13.47 0.55 3.01
C SER A 79 13.35 -0.97 2.77
N VAL A 80 14.06 -1.80 3.55
CA VAL A 80 14.03 -3.27 3.38
C VAL A 80 12.60 -3.81 3.50
N ARG A 81 11.84 -3.35 4.50
CA ARG A 81 10.46 -3.78 4.73
C ARG A 81 9.56 -3.43 3.55
N HIS A 82 9.63 -2.18 3.06
CA HIS A 82 8.83 -1.75 1.91
C HIS A 82 9.22 -2.47 0.60
N THR A 83 10.50 -2.75 0.38
CA THR A 83 10.94 -3.58 -0.77
C THR A 83 10.37 -5.00 -0.69
N ASP A 84 10.57 -5.68 0.44
CA ASP A 84 10.10 -7.06 0.63
C ASP A 84 8.58 -7.19 0.49
N TRP A 85 7.81 -6.27 1.08
CA TRP A 85 6.35 -6.28 0.93
C TRP A 85 5.88 -5.96 -0.49
N GLY A 86 6.53 -4.99 -1.16
CA GLY A 86 6.19 -4.64 -2.53
C GLY A 86 6.40 -5.81 -3.49
N GLU A 87 7.55 -6.46 -3.40
CA GLU A 87 7.88 -7.65 -4.21
C GLU A 87 6.93 -8.81 -3.94
N ARG A 88 6.64 -9.11 -2.66
CA ARG A 88 5.75 -10.24 -2.29
C ARG A 88 4.32 -10.03 -2.75
N LEU A 89 3.77 -8.83 -2.56
CA LEU A 89 2.40 -8.53 -2.99
C LEU A 89 2.28 -8.50 -4.51
N ALA A 90 3.29 -7.96 -5.22
CA ALA A 90 3.33 -8.00 -6.67
C ALA A 90 3.44 -9.44 -7.21
N ALA A 91 4.27 -10.28 -6.58
CA ALA A 91 4.37 -11.71 -6.90
C ALA A 91 3.05 -12.46 -6.61
N ALA A 92 2.26 -12.00 -5.63
CA ALA A 92 0.93 -12.50 -5.34
C ALA A 92 -0.18 -11.91 -6.26
N GLY A 93 0.17 -11.11 -7.27
CA GLY A 93 -0.78 -10.59 -8.26
C GLY A 93 -1.41 -9.23 -7.93
N PHE A 94 -0.92 -8.52 -6.90
CA PHE A 94 -1.43 -7.20 -6.51
C PHE A 94 -0.54 -6.07 -7.00
N ALA A 95 -1.11 -5.09 -7.68
CA ALA A 95 -0.41 -3.84 -7.88
C ALA A 95 -0.23 -3.12 -6.54
N VAL A 96 0.97 -2.62 -6.25
CA VAL A 96 1.25 -1.98 -4.96
C VAL A 96 1.69 -0.55 -5.17
N LEU A 97 0.95 0.39 -4.61
CA LEU A 97 1.34 1.80 -4.57
C LEU A 97 1.72 2.18 -3.14
N MET A 98 2.95 2.62 -2.94
CA MET A 98 3.41 3.16 -1.66
C MET A 98 3.63 4.67 -1.81
N PRO A 99 2.70 5.52 -1.37
CA PRO A 99 2.87 6.97 -1.44
C PRO A 99 3.91 7.44 -0.41
N ASP A 100 4.73 8.41 -0.80
CA ASP A 100 5.73 9.07 0.04
C ASP A 100 5.15 10.34 0.69
N SER A 101 4.36 10.17 1.74
CA SER A 101 3.72 11.30 2.42
C SER A 101 4.70 12.36 2.93
N TYR A 102 5.93 11.97 3.27
CA TYR A 102 6.93 12.87 3.86
C TYR A 102 7.87 13.45 2.81
N GLY A 103 8.49 12.61 1.97
CA GLY A 103 9.46 13.10 0.99
C GLY A 103 8.85 14.01 -0.08
N SER A 104 7.58 13.80 -0.45
CA SER A 104 6.84 14.71 -1.35
C SER A 104 6.71 16.14 -0.82
N ARG A 105 6.94 16.34 0.49
CA ARG A 105 6.89 17.63 1.18
C ARG A 105 8.25 18.07 1.70
N GLY A 106 9.34 17.45 1.21
CA GLY A 106 10.71 17.75 1.62
C GLY A 106 11.05 17.31 3.04
N LEU A 107 10.24 16.41 3.64
CA LEU A 107 10.43 15.96 5.02
C LEU A 107 11.18 14.63 5.08
N GLY A 108 12.06 14.51 6.08
CA GLY A 108 12.70 13.23 6.46
C GLY A 108 11.84 12.43 7.43
N SER A 109 12.49 11.55 8.22
CA SER A 109 11.80 10.80 9.27
C SER A 109 11.09 11.74 10.25
N GLN A 110 9.84 11.40 10.57
CA GLN A 110 8.99 12.14 11.49
C GLN A 110 8.85 11.45 12.86
N CYS A 111 9.61 10.38 13.13
CA CYS A 111 9.47 9.61 14.38
C CYS A 111 9.82 10.41 15.65
N GLY A 112 10.71 11.39 15.53
CA GLY A 112 11.13 12.28 16.62
C GLY A 112 10.42 13.64 16.63
N VAL A 113 9.48 13.87 15.71
CA VAL A 113 8.78 15.17 15.56
C VAL A 113 7.50 15.17 16.37
N LYS A 114 7.35 16.12 17.30
CA LYS A 114 6.15 16.27 18.13
C LYS A 114 5.02 16.98 17.38
N ASP A 115 5.34 18.10 16.75
CA ASP A 115 4.39 18.95 16.02
C ASP A 115 4.37 18.60 14.53
N LEU A 116 3.61 17.56 14.21
CA LEU A 116 3.50 17.05 12.84
C LEU A 116 2.67 18.00 11.95
N THR A 117 3.25 18.42 10.83
CA THR A 117 2.52 19.09 9.74
C THR A 117 1.81 18.09 8.83
N VAL A 118 2.37 16.88 8.68
CA VAL A 118 1.79 15.78 7.90
C VAL A 118 1.18 14.74 8.85
N ARG A 119 -0.07 14.98 9.25
CA ARG A 119 -0.73 14.24 10.34
C ARG A 119 -1.39 12.97 9.82
N ALA A 120 -1.31 11.92 10.64
CA ALA A 120 -1.90 10.62 10.32
C ALA A 120 -3.39 10.68 10.00
N GLY A 121 -4.14 11.53 10.72
CA GLY A 121 -5.59 11.68 10.58
C GLY A 121 -6.07 12.77 9.63
N ARG A 122 -5.17 13.47 8.90
CA ARG A 122 -5.58 14.50 7.93
C ARG A 122 -4.80 14.40 6.63
N GLU A 123 -3.59 14.95 6.58
CA GLU A 123 -2.80 15.01 5.34
C GLU A 123 -2.55 13.61 4.78
N ARG A 124 -2.21 12.64 5.64
CA ARG A 124 -1.97 11.27 5.19
C ARG A 124 -3.24 10.52 4.75
N VAL A 125 -4.41 10.91 5.25
CA VAL A 125 -5.69 10.38 4.76
C VAL A 125 -6.00 10.94 3.37
N ALA A 126 -5.69 12.21 3.12
CA ALA A 126 -5.79 12.80 1.79
C ALA A 126 -4.83 12.12 0.81
N ASP A 127 -3.57 11.85 1.22
CA ASP A 127 -2.60 11.10 0.41
C ASP A 127 -3.11 9.71 0.04
N ALA A 128 -3.70 8.97 1.00
CA ALA A 128 -4.30 7.66 0.74
C ALA A 128 -5.47 7.76 -0.27
N SER A 129 -6.30 8.79 -0.16
CA SER A 129 -7.39 9.03 -1.12
C SER A 129 -6.87 9.36 -2.51
N ALA A 130 -5.87 10.25 -2.63
CA ALA A 130 -5.23 10.59 -3.89
C ALA A 130 -4.61 9.37 -4.56
N ALA A 131 -3.91 8.52 -3.79
CA ALA A 131 -3.35 7.26 -4.25
C ALA A 131 -4.43 6.29 -4.78
N ARG A 132 -5.57 6.16 -4.08
CA ARG A 132 -6.72 5.36 -4.56
C ARG A 132 -7.26 5.91 -5.87
N ILE A 133 -7.52 7.22 -5.94
CA ILE A 133 -8.11 7.85 -7.13
C ILE A 133 -7.20 7.67 -8.35
N TRP A 134 -5.88 7.88 -8.17
CA TRP A 134 -4.90 7.68 -9.23
C TRP A 134 -4.88 6.24 -9.74
N LEU A 135 -4.88 5.24 -8.84
CA LEU A 135 -4.98 3.84 -9.22
C LEU A 135 -6.26 3.53 -10.00
N GLN A 136 -7.40 4.11 -9.59
CA GLN A 136 -8.70 3.90 -10.26
C GLN A 136 -8.78 4.49 -11.67
N GLN A 137 -7.89 5.42 -12.01
CA GLN A 137 -7.81 6.02 -13.34
C GLN A 137 -6.96 5.21 -14.31
N ARG A 138 -6.21 4.20 -13.83
CA ARG A 138 -5.36 3.38 -14.67
C ARG A 138 -6.16 2.23 -15.30
N GLY A 139 -5.96 2.00 -16.60
CA GLY A 139 -6.62 0.91 -17.33
C GLY A 139 -6.16 -0.50 -16.93
N ASP A 140 -5.08 -0.61 -16.18
CA ASP A 140 -4.49 -1.87 -15.71
C ASP A 140 -4.85 -2.23 -14.25
N ILE A 141 -5.70 -1.44 -13.59
CA ILE A 141 -6.18 -1.68 -12.22
C ILE A 141 -7.68 -1.94 -12.20
N LYS A 142 -8.12 -2.85 -11.33
CA LYS A 142 -9.54 -3.08 -11.01
C LYS A 142 -10.00 -2.00 -10.01
N PRO A 143 -10.77 -0.97 -10.41
CA PRO A 143 -11.02 0.21 -9.58
C PRO A 143 -11.78 -0.08 -8.27
N GLY A 144 -12.59 -1.15 -8.23
CA GLY A 144 -13.32 -1.60 -7.03
C GLY A 144 -12.58 -2.62 -6.15
N MET A 145 -11.34 -2.97 -6.49
CA MET A 145 -10.53 -3.98 -5.81
C MET A 145 -9.21 -3.41 -5.28
N ILE A 146 -9.29 -2.21 -4.70
CA ILE A 146 -8.14 -1.52 -4.07
C ILE A 146 -8.26 -1.66 -2.56
N SER A 147 -7.24 -2.21 -1.91
CA SER A 147 -7.18 -2.34 -0.45
C SER A 147 -6.22 -1.31 0.15
N LEU A 148 -6.39 -1.01 1.42
CA LEU A 148 -5.52 -0.10 2.17
C LEU A 148 -4.69 -0.88 3.19
N LEU A 149 -3.40 -0.60 3.25
CA LEU A 149 -2.48 -1.20 4.20
C LEU A 149 -1.58 -0.11 4.79
N GLY A 150 -1.21 -0.23 6.07
CA GLY A 150 -0.20 0.68 6.63
C GLY A 150 0.48 0.12 7.87
N TRP A 151 1.67 0.66 8.15
CA TRP A 151 2.50 0.28 9.31
C TRP A 151 2.69 1.43 10.27
N SER A 152 2.65 1.18 11.59
CA SER A 152 2.89 2.19 12.63
C SER A 152 2.03 3.44 12.39
N GLY A 153 2.62 4.62 12.23
CA GLY A 153 1.91 5.85 11.86
C GLY A 153 1.06 5.73 10.58
N GLY A 154 1.45 4.91 9.61
CA GLY A 154 0.64 4.56 8.44
C GLY A 154 -0.54 3.67 8.80
N GLY A 155 -0.38 2.75 9.75
CA GLY A 155 -1.47 1.97 10.34
C GLY A 155 -2.47 2.87 11.10
N SER A 156 -1.97 3.87 11.83
CA SER A 156 -2.83 4.90 12.45
C SER A 156 -3.61 5.70 11.39
N THR A 157 -2.98 6.00 10.25
CA THR A 157 -3.67 6.59 9.08
C THR A 157 -4.74 5.66 8.54
N VAL A 158 -4.49 4.35 8.44
CA VAL A 158 -5.52 3.36 8.05
C VAL A 158 -6.73 3.48 8.98
N LEU A 159 -6.52 3.43 10.30
CA LEU A 159 -7.63 3.52 11.25
C LEU A 159 -8.43 4.82 11.09
N ALA A 160 -7.75 5.95 10.89
CA ALA A 160 -8.41 7.23 10.65
C ALA A 160 -9.15 7.27 9.31
N ALA A 161 -8.56 6.68 8.27
CA ALA A 161 -9.08 6.71 6.91
C ALA A 161 -10.33 5.85 6.72
N ILE A 162 -10.56 4.81 7.54
CA ILE A 162 -11.68 3.87 7.40
C ILE A 162 -12.92 4.19 8.27
N ARG A 163 -12.86 5.29 9.03
CA ARG A 163 -14.00 5.73 9.86
C ARG A 163 -15.23 6.00 9.00
N ARG A 164 -16.43 5.64 9.44
CA ARG A 164 -17.65 5.68 8.61
C ARG A 164 -17.99 7.08 8.11
N GLU A 165 -17.80 8.09 8.93
CA GLU A 165 -17.97 9.50 8.58
C GLU A 165 -16.96 10.01 7.56
N ARG A 166 -15.93 9.21 7.23
CA ARG A 166 -14.94 9.50 6.18
C ARG A 166 -15.15 8.68 4.92
N MET A 167 -16.37 8.21 4.68
CA MET A 167 -16.73 7.63 3.40
C MET A 167 -16.40 8.64 2.28
N PRO A 168 -15.71 8.20 1.20
CA PRO A 168 -15.39 9.09 0.10
C PRO A 168 -16.65 9.70 -0.53
N ALA A 169 -16.62 11.01 -0.78
CA ALA A 169 -17.70 11.76 -1.41
C ALA A 169 -17.49 11.95 -2.93
N ASP A 170 -16.47 11.32 -3.51
CA ASP A 170 -16.04 11.50 -4.89
C ASP A 170 -16.81 10.64 -5.92
N GLY A 171 -17.83 9.88 -5.47
CA GLY A 171 -18.62 8.99 -6.32
C GLY A 171 -17.85 7.77 -6.85
N ARG A 172 -16.62 7.53 -6.37
CA ARG A 172 -15.78 6.40 -6.79
C ARG A 172 -15.88 5.24 -5.79
N PRO A 173 -15.63 3.97 -6.21
CA PRO A 173 -15.56 2.85 -5.28
C PRO A 173 -14.58 3.12 -4.14
N ASP A 174 -14.96 2.87 -2.90
CA ASP A 174 -14.06 3.00 -1.74
C ASP A 174 -12.98 1.90 -1.73
N PHE A 175 -12.09 1.93 -0.74
CA PHE A 175 -11.24 0.80 -0.42
C PHE A 175 -12.07 -0.44 -0.06
N LYS A 176 -11.64 -1.59 -0.56
CA LYS A 176 -12.36 -2.87 -0.39
C LYS A 176 -12.20 -3.43 1.02
N ARG A 177 -11.03 -3.26 1.62
CA ARG A 177 -10.64 -3.75 2.95
C ARG A 177 -9.34 -3.09 3.42
N ALA A 178 -9.06 -3.18 4.71
CA ALA A 178 -7.97 -2.48 5.35
C ALA A 178 -7.10 -3.40 6.25
N ILE A 179 -5.79 -3.17 6.26
CA ILE A 179 -4.83 -3.87 7.13
C ILE A 179 -3.97 -2.83 7.87
N ALA A 180 -3.84 -2.97 9.19
CA ALA A 180 -3.01 -2.11 10.01
C ALA A 180 -1.99 -2.93 10.80
N PHE A 181 -0.71 -2.72 10.50
CA PHE A 181 0.40 -3.28 11.25
C PHE A 181 0.76 -2.36 12.40
N TYR A 182 0.68 -2.89 13.63
CA TYR A 182 1.08 -2.24 14.89
C TYR A 182 0.72 -0.74 14.96
N PRO A 183 -0.56 -0.36 14.76
CA PRO A 183 -0.97 1.03 14.77
C PRO A 183 -1.06 1.60 16.19
N ALA A 184 -0.95 2.91 16.33
CA ALA A 184 -1.33 3.59 17.57
C ALA A 184 -2.86 3.72 17.65
N CYS A 185 -3.53 2.83 18.38
CA CYS A 185 -5.00 2.82 18.44
C CYS A 185 -5.64 3.80 19.43
N ARG A 186 -4.87 4.41 20.35
CA ARG A 186 -5.40 5.21 21.47
C ARG A 186 -6.45 6.25 21.06
N VAL A 187 -6.13 7.08 20.07
CA VAL A 187 -7.04 8.12 19.56
C VAL A 187 -8.36 7.54 19.07
N GLN A 188 -8.32 6.37 18.42
CA GLN A 188 -9.51 5.73 17.86
C GLN A 188 -10.28 4.93 18.91
N SER A 189 -9.59 4.27 19.85
CA SER A 189 -10.20 3.52 20.94
C SER A 189 -10.95 4.41 21.93
N GLU A 190 -10.47 5.64 22.12
CA GLU A 190 -11.09 6.62 23.02
C GLU A 190 -12.16 7.47 22.31
N SER A 191 -12.31 7.33 20.99
CA SER A 191 -13.29 8.07 20.22
C SER A 191 -14.66 7.38 20.30
N PRO A 192 -15.70 8.02 20.87
CA PRO A 192 -17.03 7.42 20.97
C PRO A 192 -17.69 7.23 19.60
N SER A 193 -17.21 7.95 18.58
CA SER A 193 -17.72 7.90 17.21
C SER A 193 -16.92 6.99 16.28
N PHE A 194 -15.87 6.31 16.76
CA PHE A 194 -15.14 5.40 15.89
C PHE A 194 -16.05 4.25 15.45
N SER A 195 -16.16 4.08 14.14
CA SER A 195 -16.81 2.92 13.54
C SER A 195 -16.21 2.65 12.17
N ALA A 196 -15.75 1.42 11.94
CA ALA A 196 -15.13 1.01 10.68
C ALA A 196 -16.20 0.73 9.62
N ARG A 197 -16.04 1.30 8.42
CA ARG A 197 -17.00 1.08 7.32
C ARG A 197 -16.66 -0.09 6.40
N MET A 198 -15.55 -0.76 6.64
CA MET A 198 -15.04 -1.88 5.84
C MET A 198 -14.33 -2.89 6.73
N PRO A 199 -14.08 -4.13 6.26
CA PRO A 199 -13.29 -5.11 6.98
C PRO A 199 -11.89 -4.57 7.30
N LEU A 200 -11.46 -4.72 8.55
CA LEU A 200 -10.15 -4.32 9.07
C LEU A 200 -9.46 -5.53 9.72
N LEU A 201 -8.20 -5.76 9.36
CA LEU A 201 -7.30 -6.67 10.07
C LEU A 201 -6.19 -5.88 10.76
N ILE A 202 -6.12 -5.96 12.09
CA ILE A 202 -5.01 -5.42 12.89
C ILE A 202 -4.02 -6.54 13.20
N LEU A 203 -2.74 -6.30 12.92
CA LEU A 203 -1.64 -7.23 13.18
C LEU A 203 -0.69 -6.58 14.18
N MET A 204 -0.61 -7.12 15.40
CA MET A 204 -0.04 -6.44 16.55
C MET A 204 0.94 -7.35 17.30
N GLY A 205 2.12 -6.84 17.66
CA GLY A 205 2.96 -7.50 18.64
C GLY A 205 2.47 -7.20 20.05
N ASP A 206 2.38 -8.21 20.92
CA ASP A 206 1.88 -8.00 22.29
C ASP A 206 2.93 -7.41 23.25
N ALA A 207 4.21 -7.45 22.86
CA ALA A 207 5.33 -6.87 23.59
C ALA A 207 5.73 -5.48 23.06
N ASP A 208 4.94 -4.89 22.15
CA ASP A 208 5.20 -3.57 21.59
C ASP A 208 5.12 -2.45 22.65
N ASP A 209 6.27 -1.85 22.96
CA ASP A 209 6.45 -0.77 23.92
C ASP A 209 6.38 0.65 23.28
N TRP A 210 6.24 0.70 21.95
CA TRP A 210 6.05 1.95 21.21
C TRP A 210 4.56 2.28 21.11
N THR A 211 3.78 1.33 20.57
CA THR A 211 2.34 1.45 20.39
C THR A 211 1.64 0.29 21.09
N PRO A 212 1.35 0.38 22.41
CA PRO A 212 0.86 -0.77 23.16
C PRO A 212 -0.39 -1.41 22.56
N ALA A 213 -0.47 -2.75 22.63
CA ALA A 213 -1.54 -3.54 22.03
C ALA A 213 -2.93 -3.34 22.68
N ALA A 214 -2.97 -2.92 23.94
CA ALA A 214 -4.21 -2.85 24.72
C ALA A 214 -5.28 -1.92 24.11
N PRO A 215 -4.96 -0.66 23.72
CA PRO A 215 -5.89 0.17 22.95
C PRO A 215 -6.45 -0.48 21.68
N CYS A 216 -5.62 -1.22 20.93
CA CYS A 216 -6.08 -1.90 19.72
C CYS A 216 -6.99 -3.09 20.02
N SER A 217 -6.69 -3.84 21.08
CA SER A 217 -7.53 -4.95 21.56
C SER A 217 -8.90 -4.43 22.00
N TYR A 218 -8.93 -3.31 22.74
CA TYR A 218 -10.18 -2.64 23.11
C TYR A 218 -10.96 -2.16 21.90
N LEU A 219 -10.31 -1.47 20.95
CA LEU A 219 -10.92 -0.97 19.72
C LEU A 219 -11.59 -2.11 18.93
N ALA A 220 -10.86 -3.21 18.71
CA ALA A 220 -11.37 -4.36 17.96
C ALA A 220 -12.55 -5.00 18.68
N LYS A 221 -12.44 -5.26 19.99
CA LYS A 221 -13.53 -5.83 20.79
C LYS A 221 -14.79 -4.95 20.76
N ALA A 222 -14.64 -3.64 20.92
CA ALA A 222 -15.76 -2.70 20.89
C ALA A 222 -16.43 -2.64 19.50
N ALA A 223 -15.66 -2.69 18.42
CA ALA A 223 -16.18 -2.73 17.05
C ALA A 223 -16.92 -4.05 16.76
N GLN A 224 -16.35 -5.19 17.17
CA GLN A 224 -16.98 -6.51 17.05
C GLN A 224 -18.30 -6.60 17.81
N ALA A 225 -18.38 -6.02 19.01
CA ALA A 225 -19.62 -5.95 19.80
C ALA A 225 -20.75 -5.18 19.09
N ARG A 226 -20.42 -4.34 18.10
CA ARG A 226 -21.38 -3.62 17.24
C ARG A 226 -21.61 -4.32 15.88
N GLY A 227 -21.07 -5.52 15.67
CA GLY A 227 -21.19 -6.26 14.42
C GLY A 227 -20.25 -5.77 13.30
N GLU A 228 -19.26 -4.94 13.60
CA GLU A 228 -18.28 -4.50 12.61
C GLU A 228 -17.24 -5.60 12.34
N GLN A 229 -16.75 -5.70 11.09
CA GLN A 229 -15.74 -6.68 10.68
C GLN A 229 -14.32 -6.22 11.03
N VAL A 230 -14.03 -6.07 12.32
CA VAL A 230 -12.70 -5.69 12.82
C VAL A 230 -12.06 -6.89 13.50
N GLY A 231 -11.00 -7.45 12.90
CA GLY A 231 -10.17 -8.50 13.46
C GLY A 231 -8.88 -7.95 14.06
N ILE A 232 -8.38 -8.59 15.10
CA ILE A 232 -7.04 -8.35 15.66
C ILE A 232 -6.32 -9.68 15.86
N VAL A 233 -5.03 -9.70 15.54
CA VAL A 233 -4.11 -10.79 15.87
C VAL A 233 -3.01 -10.22 16.74
N LEU A 234 -2.84 -10.84 17.92
CA LEU A 234 -1.75 -10.55 18.84
C LEU A 234 -0.68 -11.62 18.66
N TYR A 235 0.57 -11.19 18.44
CA TYR A 235 1.72 -12.06 18.30
C TYR A 235 2.55 -12.07 19.59
N PRO A 236 2.59 -13.21 20.30
CA PRO A 236 3.34 -13.33 21.55
C PRO A 236 4.83 -13.00 21.43
N GLY A 237 5.31 -12.11 22.29
CA GLY A 237 6.71 -11.67 22.34
C GLY A 237 7.16 -10.84 21.15
N ALA A 238 6.26 -10.48 20.22
CA ALA A 238 6.61 -9.65 19.08
C ALA A 238 6.62 -8.17 19.46
N LEU A 239 7.63 -7.45 18.99
CA LEU A 239 7.85 -6.02 19.20
C LEU A 239 7.26 -5.20 18.05
N HIS A 240 7.46 -3.88 18.10
CA HIS A 240 7.25 -3.03 16.94
C HIS A 240 8.19 -3.44 15.79
N ASP A 241 7.76 -3.27 14.53
CA ASP A 241 8.49 -3.72 13.33
C ASP A 241 8.76 -5.25 13.26
N PHE A 242 7.94 -6.08 13.92
CA PHE A 242 8.09 -7.54 13.91
C PHE A 242 8.16 -8.16 12.51
N ASP A 243 7.51 -7.54 11.52
CA ASP A 243 7.41 -8.01 10.13
C ASP A 243 8.60 -7.56 9.26
N HIS A 244 9.54 -6.79 9.81
CA HIS A 244 10.77 -6.47 9.12
C HIS A 244 11.52 -7.77 8.77
N PRO A 245 12.08 -7.93 7.56
CA PRO A 245 12.66 -9.22 7.16
C PRO A 245 13.83 -9.68 8.02
N ARG A 246 14.70 -8.74 8.40
CA ARG A 246 15.93 -8.99 9.18
C ARG A 246 16.32 -7.73 9.96
N LEU A 247 15.66 -7.48 11.08
CA LEU A 247 15.97 -6.41 12.03
C LEU A 247 16.33 -7.07 13.35
N GLU A 248 17.59 -6.93 13.76
CA GLU A 248 18.00 -7.31 15.11
C GLU A 248 17.22 -6.50 16.14
N VAL A 249 16.90 -7.14 17.26
CA VAL A 249 16.23 -6.48 18.38
C VAL A 249 17.14 -5.38 18.89
N LYS A 250 16.62 -4.15 18.90
CA LYS A 250 17.36 -2.99 19.39
C LYS A 250 16.45 -1.92 19.97
N GLU A 251 17.00 -1.17 20.91
CA GLU A 251 16.40 0.05 21.39
C GLU A 251 16.57 1.17 20.34
N ARG A 252 15.56 2.03 20.24
CA ARG A 252 15.59 3.30 19.53
C ARG A 252 15.30 4.41 20.52
N GLU A 253 16.02 5.51 20.36
CA GLU A 253 15.87 6.72 21.18
C GLU A 253 15.35 7.89 20.34
N ASN A 254 15.11 9.03 21.00
CA ASN A 254 14.64 10.28 20.38
C ASN A 254 13.30 10.13 19.65
N ILE A 255 12.42 9.28 20.19
CA ILE A 255 11.07 9.08 19.68
C ILE A 255 10.12 10.08 20.34
N ALA A 256 9.33 10.79 19.54
CA ALA A 256 8.42 11.82 20.03
C ALA A 256 7.35 11.27 20.99
N TYR A 257 6.89 10.04 20.73
CA TYR A 257 5.85 9.36 21.50
C TYR A 257 6.27 7.90 21.75
N SER A 258 6.45 7.55 23.02
CA SER A 258 6.71 6.19 23.52
C SER A 258 5.70 5.90 24.63
N ALA A 259 5.34 4.62 24.84
CA ALA A 259 4.37 4.28 25.88
C ALA A 259 4.84 4.68 27.28
N SER A 260 6.14 4.62 27.53
CA SER A 260 6.79 4.99 28.79
C SER A 260 7.00 6.49 28.95
N GLY A 261 6.82 7.30 27.90
CA GLY A 261 7.13 8.73 27.91
C GLY A 261 8.63 9.07 27.91
N THR A 262 9.51 8.07 27.90
CA THR A 262 10.98 8.25 27.95
C THR A 262 11.61 8.63 26.62
N GLY A 263 10.88 8.41 25.51
CA GLY A 263 11.40 8.54 24.15
C GLY A 263 12.23 7.35 23.69
N LYS A 264 12.26 6.27 24.48
CA LYS A 264 12.91 4.99 24.18
C LYS A 264 11.87 3.92 23.88
N VAL A 265 12.13 3.10 22.85
CA VAL A 265 11.26 2.01 22.37
C VAL A 265 12.10 0.88 21.79
N THR A 266 11.55 -0.33 21.76
CA THR A 266 12.22 -1.51 21.23
C THR A 266 11.58 -1.95 19.92
N VAL A 267 12.41 -2.18 18.91
CA VAL A 267 12.00 -2.71 17.61
C VAL A 267 12.75 -4.00 17.31
N GLY A 268 12.20 -4.87 16.50
CA GLY A 268 12.92 -6.07 16.07
C GLY A 268 12.04 -7.07 15.36
N THR A 269 12.65 -7.87 14.49
CA THR A 269 11.99 -8.97 13.79
C THR A 269 11.57 -10.06 14.77
N ASN A 270 10.34 -10.56 14.63
CA ASN A 270 9.90 -11.82 15.20
C ASN A 270 9.49 -12.75 14.05
N MET A 271 10.23 -13.84 13.85
CA MET A 271 10.09 -14.63 12.62
C MET A 271 8.76 -15.37 12.53
N ALA A 272 8.29 -15.94 13.64
CA ALA A 272 6.99 -16.59 13.69
C ALA A 272 5.85 -15.60 13.42
N ALA A 273 5.88 -14.43 14.05
CA ALA A 273 4.90 -13.38 13.85
C ALA A 273 4.89 -12.89 12.39
N ARG A 274 6.07 -12.70 11.81
CA ARG A 274 6.23 -12.28 10.42
C ARG A 274 5.66 -13.30 9.44
N GLU A 275 6.01 -14.57 9.59
CA GLU A 275 5.56 -15.64 8.69
C GLU A 275 4.03 -15.79 8.72
N ASP A 276 3.43 -15.71 9.90
CA ASP A 276 1.97 -15.75 10.04
C ASP A 276 1.32 -14.48 9.45
N ALA A 277 1.89 -13.31 9.70
CA ALA A 277 1.40 -12.06 9.13
C ALA A 277 1.41 -12.08 7.59
N LEU A 278 2.46 -12.61 6.96
CA LEU A 278 2.51 -12.78 5.50
C LEU A 278 1.35 -13.64 4.98
N LYS A 279 1.07 -14.78 5.63
CA LYS A 279 -0.02 -15.69 5.28
C LYS A 279 -1.38 -15.00 5.44
N ARG A 280 -1.58 -14.33 6.58
CA ARG A 280 -2.84 -13.64 6.90
C ARG A 280 -3.11 -12.47 5.97
N VAL A 281 -2.10 -11.67 5.62
CA VAL A 281 -2.28 -10.58 4.65
C VAL A 281 -2.73 -11.14 3.31
N ASN A 282 -2.07 -12.19 2.80
CA ASN A 282 -2.48 -12.78 1.53
C ASN A 282 -3.91 -13.34 1.57
N ALA A 283 -4.26 -14.11 2.60
CA ALA A 283 -5.61 -14.66 2.77
C ALA A 283 -6.67 -13.56 2.99
N PHE A 284 -6.31 -12.50 3.71
CA PHE A 284 -7.21 -11.37 3.94
C PHE A 284 -7.37 -10.52 2.68
N LEU A 285 -6.41 -10.45 1.77
CA LEU A 285 -6.58 -9.75 0.49
C LEU A 285 -7.34 -10.59 -0.55
N ASN A 286 -7.20 -11.92 -0.49
CA ASN A 286 -7.84 -12.90 -1.37
C ASN A 286 -8.69 -13.90 -0.54
N PRO A 287 -9.89 -13.50 -0.06
CA PRO A 287 -10.77 -14.46 0.57
C PRO A 287 -11.23 -15.51 -0.47
N PRO A 288 -11.53 -16.75 -0.03
CA PRO A 288 -12.03 -17.81 -0.90
C PRO A 288 -13.37 -17.44 -1.57
#